data_AF-A8Y142-F1
#
_entry.id   AF-A8Y142-F1
#
_cell.length_a   1.000
_cell.length_b   1.000
_cell.length_c   1.000
_cell.angle_alpha   90.00
_cell.angle_beta   90.00
_cell.angle_gamma   90.00
#
_symmetry.space_group_name_H-M   'P 1'
#
loop_
_entity.id
_entity.type
_entity.pdbx_description
1 polymer ?
#
loop_
_entity_poly.entity_id
_entity_poly.type
_entity_poly.pdbx_seq_one_letter_code
_entity_poly.pdbx_strand_id
1 'polypeptide(L)'
;MGDLNHRIAESQNLRIAESQNLRISESQNLRISESQNFRISESENLRISESQNLRISESQNLRISESQNLRISESQNLRISESQNLRISESQNLGISESQNLRISESQNLRISKSQNLRISESQNLRISESQL
;
A
#
# COMPACT_ATOMS: atom_id res chain seq x y z
N MET A 1 20.86 21.48 0.78
CA MET A 1 19.69 20.58 0.86
C MET A 1 19.43 20.07 -0.52
N GLY A 2 19.87 18.84 -0.80
CA GLY A 2 19.81 18.24 -2.12
C GLY A 2 18.36 17.98 -2.54
N ASP A 3 18.12 18.03 -3.84
CA ASP A 3 16.83 17.68 -4.42
C ASP A 3 16.48 16.21 -4.10
N LEU A 4 15.50 15.97 -3.23
CA LEU A 4 15.02 14.63 -2.85
C LEU A 4 13.98 14.07 -3.84
N ASN A 5 14.04 14.55 -5.09
CA ASN A 5 13.23 14.07 -6.18
C ASN A 5 13.97 12.99 -6.96
N HIS A 6 13.42 11.78 -6.96
CA HIS A 6 14.03 10.65 -7.64
C HIS A 6 13.09 10.07 -8.69
N ARG A 7 13.65 9.78 -9.86
CA ARG A 7 12.98 9.01 -10.91
C ARG A 7 13.87 7.83 -11.28
N ILE A 8 13.35 6.63 -11.13
CA ILE A 8 14.09 5.40 -11.35
C ILE A 8 13.26 4.57 -12.32
N ALA A 9 13.84 4.25 -13.47
CA ALA A 9 13.16 3.44 -14.46
C ALA A 9 13.06 1.99 -13.97
N GLU A 10 14.18 1.41 -13.57
CA GLU A 10 14.25 0.01 -13.15
C GLU A 10 15.27 -0.14 -12.03
N SER A 11 15.00 -1.02 -11.07
CA SER A 11 16.01 -1.44 -10.09
C SER A 11 15.77 -2.84 -9.55
N GLN A 12 16.85 -3.62 -9.49
CA GLN A 12 16.83 -4.97 -8.91
C GLN A 12 16.75 -4.92 -7.37
N ASN A 13 17.54 -4.04 -6.75
CA ASN A 13 17.58 -3.87 -5.30
C ASN A 13 17.77 -2.40 -4.95
N LEU A 14 16.73 -1.79 -4.38
CA LEU A 14 16.73 -0.37 -4.05
C LEU A 14 16.35 -0.15 -2.60
N ARG A 15 17.16 0.66 -1.92
CA ARG A 15 16.88 1.13 -0.57
C ARG A 15 16.90 2.64 -0.54
N ILE A 16 15.83 3.23 -0.06
CA ILE A 16 15.66 4.67 0.09
C ILE A 16 15.40 4.94 1.55
N ALA A 17 16.28 5.72 2.18
CA ALA A 17 16.08 6.15 3.55
C ALA A 17 14.95 7.19 3.60
N GLU A 18 15.05 8.23 2.77
CA GLU A 18 14.10 9.33 2.74
C GLU A 18 13.96 9.84 1.30
N SER A 19 12.74 10.21 0.89
CA SER A 19 12.53 10.99 -0.32
C SER A 19 11.24 11.81 -0.25
N GLN A 20 11.29 13.01 -0.83
CA GLN A 20 10.14 13.91 -0.91
C GLN A 20 9.23 13.52 -2.06
N ASN A 21 9.79 13.27 -3.24
CA ASN A 21 9.03 12.72 -4.37
C ASN A 21 9.81 11.60 -5.04
N LEU A 22 9.22 10.41 -5.06
CA LEU A 22 9.79 9.26 -5.75
C LEU A 22 8.83 8.76 -6.84
N ARG A 23 9.40 8.51 -8.02
CA ARG A 23 8.75 7.74 -9.08
C ARG A 23 9.61 6.55 -9.46
N ILE A 24 9.03 5.37 -9.39
CA ILE A 24 9.66 4.12 -9.81
C ILE A 24 8.75 3.48 -10.86
N SER A 25 9.29 3.18 -12.04
CA SER A 25 8.52 2.38 -13.00
C SER A 25 8.52 0.92 -12.57
N GLU A 26 9.68 0.33 -12.35
CA GLU A 26 9.79 -1.08 -12.00
C GLU A 26 10.83 -1.32 -10.89
N SER A 27 10.52 -2.20 -9.93
CA SER A 27 11.53 -2.72 -9.03
C SER A 27 11.24 -4.11 -8.48
N GLN A 28 12.26 -4.96 -8.51
CA GLN A 28 12.21 -6.31 -7.96
C GLN A 28 12.16 -6.29 -6.43
N ASN A 29 13.10 -5.59 -5.78
CA ASN A 29 13.13 -5.44 -4.32
C ASN A 29 13.31 -3.98 -3.91
N LEU A 30 12.26 -3.40 -3.34
CA LEU A 30 12.24 -2.00 -2.94
C LEU A 30 11.94 -1.87 -1.43
N ARG A 31 12.82 -1.13 -0.74
CA ARG A 31 12.61 -0.73 0.65
C ARG A 31 12.68 0.78 0.79
N ILE A 32 11.65 1.35 1.38
CA ILE A 32 11.55 2.78 1.65
C ILE A 32 11.30 2.96 3.14
N SER A 33 12.12 3.77 3.81
CA SER A 33 11.90 4.06 5.24
C SER A 33 10.87 5.17 5.38
N GLU A 34 11.18 6.37 4.87
CA GLU A 34 10.29 7.52 4.93
C GLU A 34 10.11 8.18 3.56
N SER A 35 8.93 8.76 3.36
CA SER A 35 8.41 9.01 2.04
C SER A 35 7.25 10.01 2.09
N GLN A 36 7.32 11.11 1.33
CA GLN A 36 6.19 12.05 1.24
C GLN A 36 5.24 11.72 0.08
N ASN A 37 5.73 11.68 -1.17
CA ASN A 37 4.88 11.40 -2.34
C ASN A 37 5.49 10.34 -3.27
N PHE A 38 4.80 9.20 -3.42
CA PHE A 38 5.33 8.04 -4.12
C PHE A 38 4.38 7.56 -5.21
N ARG A 39 4.97 7.28 -6.38
CA ARG A 39 4.31 6.54 -7.45
C ARG A 39 5.19 5.39 -7.88
N ILE A 40 4.68 4.18 -7.74
CA ILE A 40 5.36 2.95 -8.13
C ILE A 40 4.44 2.28 -9.14
N SER A 41 4.91 2.06 -10.37
CA SER A 41 4.08 1.36 -11.34
C SER A 41 4.06 -0.13 -11.01
N GLU A 42 5.22 -0.75 -10.86
CA GLU A 42 5.31 -2.19 -10.61
C GLU A 42 6.39 -2.52 -9.58
N SER A 43 6.10 -3.48 -8.68
CA SER A 43 7.12 -4.07 -7.85
C SER A 43 6.82 -5.49 -7.38
N GLU A 44 7.79 -6.39 -7.47
CA GLU A 44 7.62 -7.74 -6.90
C GLU A 44 7.58 -7.71 -5.36
N ASN A 45 8.55 -7.07 -4.72
CA ASN A 45 8.66 -7.02 -3.27
C ASN A 45 8.86 -5.59 -2.78
N LEU A 46 7.81 -5.02 -2.18
CA LEU A 46 7.78 -3.66 -1.69
C LEU A 46 7.56 -3.60 -0.18
N ARG A 47 8.47 -2.92 0.52
CA ARG A 47 8.33 -2.59 1.94
C ARG A 47 8.45 -1.09 2.16
N ILE A 48 7.45 -0.53 2.82
CA ILE A 48 7.38 0.90 3.13
C ILE A 48 7.11 1.03 4.63
N SER A 49 7.95 1.78 5.34
CA SER A 49 7.72 2.01 6.77
C SER A 49 6.69 3.11 6.93
N GLU A 50 6.94 4.29 6.36
CA GLU A 50 6.01 5.43 6.46
C GLU A 50 5.82 6.12 5.10
N SER A 51 4.58 6.52 4.80
CA SER A 51 4.28 7.35 3.63
C SER A 51 3.10 8.31 3.82
N GLN A 52 3.24 9.57 3.43
CA GLN A 52 2.10 10.48 3.41
C GLN A 52 1.14 10.16 2.24
N ASN A 53 1.66 10.06 1.01
CA ASN A 53 0.87 9.76 -0.18
C ASN A 53 1.54 8.68 -1.03
N LEU A 54 0.86 7.55 -1.19
CA LEU A 54 1.38 6.41 -1.93
C LEU A 54 0.39 5.94 -2.98
N ARG A 55 0.88 5.80 -4.22
CA ARG A 55 0.16 5.18 -5.33
C ARG A 55 0.98 4.04 -5.89
N ILE A 56 0.37 2.86 -5.93
CA ILE A 56 0.98 1.65 -6.47
C ILE A 56 0.01 1.09 -7.51
N SER A 57 0.48 0.88 -8.74
CA SER A 57 -0.37 0.24 -9.75
C SER A 57 -0.40 -1.26 -9.49
N GLU A 58 0.75 -1.92 -9.40
CA GLU A 58 0.83 -3.36 -9.22
C GLU A 58 1.92 -3.77 -8.22
N SER A 59 1.64 -4.75 -7.37
CA SER A 59 2.68 -5.43 -6.60
C SER A 59 2.36 -6.86 -6.21
N GLN A 60 3.34 -7.75 -6.33
CA GLN A 60 3.18 -9.15 -5.87
C GLN A 60 3.13 -9.23 -4.34
N ASN A 61 4.09 -8.61 -3.64
CA ASN A 61 4.17 -8.61 -2.18
C ASN A 61 4.39 -7.20 -1.64
N LEU A 62 3.37 -6.67 -0.96
CA LEU A 62 3.37 -5.32 -0.43
C LEU A 62 3.17 -5.33 1.10
N ARG A 63 4.11 -4.68 1.80
CA ARG A 63 4.01 -4.41 3.23
C ARG A 63 4.17 -2.94 3.51
N ILE A 64 3.18 -2.37 4.19
CA ILE A 64 3.15 -0.96 4.57
C ILE A 64 2.88 -0.91 6.07
N SER A 65 3.76 -0.23 6.81
CA SER A 65 3.53 -0.05 8.25
C SER A 65 2.50 1.05 8.44
N GLU A 66 2.80 2.26 7.95
CA GLU A 66 1.92 3.41 8.13
C GLU A 66 1.76 4.21 6.82
N SER A 67 0.53 4.65 6.54
CA SER A 67 0.31 5.64 5.50
C SER A 67 -0.94 6.50 5.69
N GLN A 68 -0.84 7.82 5.44
CA GLN A 68 -2.04 8.67 5.45
C GLN A 68 -2.97 8.37 4.27
N ASN A 69 -2.45 8.39 3.03
CA ASN A 69 -3.25 8.19 1.84
C ASN A 69 -2.64 7.12 0.94
N LEU A 70 -3.34 6.00 0.81
CA LEU A 70 -2.89 4.85 0.04
C LEU A 70 -3.89 4.48 -1.06
N ARG A 71 -3.39 4.38 -2.29
CA ARG A 71 -4.11 3.85 -3.44
C ARG A 71 -3.33 2.72 -4.08
N ILE A 72 -3.97 1.55 -4.18
CA ILE A 72 -3.39 0.35 -4.78
C ILE A 72 -4.38 -0.14 -5.82
N SER A 73 -3.94 -0.29 -7.07
CA SER A 73 -4.81 -0.88 -8.09
C SER A 73 -4.86 -2.39 -7.91
N GLU A 74 -3.71 -3.07 -7.89
CA GLU A 74 -3.66 -4.52 -7.78
C GLU A 74 -2.54 -4.98 -6.83
N SER A 75 -2.83 -6.01 -6.02
CA SER A 75 -1.78 -6.74 -5.31
C SER A 75 -2.13 -8.20 -4.98
N GLN A 76 -1.18 -9.11 -5.17
CA GLN A 76 -1.38 -10.51 -4.76
C GLN A 76 -1.42 -10.64 -3.24
N ASN A 77 -0.42 -10.11 -2.53
CA ASN A 77 -0.35 -10.17 -1.07
C ASN A 77 -0.09 -8.79 -0.47
N LEU A 78 -1.08 -8.27 0.24
CA LEU A 78 -1.06 -6.94 0.84
C LEU A 78 -1.22 -7.01 2.36
N ARG A 79 -0.27 -6.42 3.08
CA ARG A 79 -0.35 -6.21 4.52
C ARG A 79 -0.16 -4.74 4.87
N ILE A 80 -1.14 -4.19 5.58
CA ILE A 80 -1.13 -2.80 6.03
C ILE A 80 -1.36 -2.80 7.54
N SER A 81 -0.47 -2.17 8.29
CA SER A 81 -0.66 -2.05 9.73
C SER A 81 -1.66 -0.92 10.00
N GLU A 82 -1.37 0.29 9.53
CA GLU A 82 -2.25 1.45 9.76
C GLU A 82 -2.41 2.30 8.51
N SER A 83 -3.63 2.78 8.25
CA SER A 83 -3.84 3.83 7.26
C SER A 83 -5.05 4.72 7.53
N GLN A 84 -4.93 6.04 7.34
CA GLN A 84 -6.09 6.92 7.45
C GLN A 84 -7.06 6.70 6.28
N ASN A 85 -6.59 6.75 5.03
CA ASN A 85 -7.41 6.59 3.85
C ASN A 85 -6.83 5.53 2.90
N LEU A 86 -7.54 4.42 2.79
CA LEU A 86 -7.15 3.29 1.97
C LEU A 86 -8.16 3.02 0.85
N ARG A 87 -7.66 2.97 -0.39
CA ARG A 87 -8.41 2.51 -1.55
C ARG A 87 -7.66 1.40 -2.26
N ILE A 88 -8.31 0.25 -2.38
CA ILE A 88 -7.78 -0.92 -3.07
C ILE A 88 -8.80 -1.33 -4.13
N SER A 89 -8.37 -1.47 -5.39
CA SER A 89 -9.26 -2.02 -6.40
C SER A 89 -9.31 -3.54 -6.25
N GLU A 90 -8.18 -4.23 -6.34
CA GLU A 90 -8.14 -5.70 -6.35
C GLU A 90 -7.02 -6.24 -5.46
N SER A 91 -7.31 -7.31 -4.71
CA SER A 91 -6.26 -8.08 -4.04
C SER A 91 -6.63 -9.54 -3.77
N GLN A 92 -5.71 -10.48 -3.99
CA GLN A 92 -5.94 -11.88 -3.60
C GLN A 92 -5.96 -12.05 -2.08
N ASN A 93 -4.91 -11.61 -1.38
CA ASN A 93 -4.80 -11.73 0.07
C ASN A 93 -4.54 -10.36 0.72
N LEU A 94 -5.51 -9.87 1.47
CA LEU A 94 -5.48 -8.57 2.11
C LEU A 94 -5.62 -8.67 3.62
N GLY A 95 -4.60 -8.20 4.35
CA GLY A 95 -4.62 -8.04 5.80
C GLY A 95 -4.45 -6.58 6.20
N ILE A 96 -5.41 -6.04 6.94
CA ILE A 96 -5.41 -4.66 7.43
C ILE A 96 -5.61 -4.69 8.95
N SER A 97 -4.69 -4.08 9.70
CA SER A 97 -4.82 -4.04 11.16
C SER A 97 -5.75 -2.89 11.59
N GLU A 98 -5.52 -1.68 11.08
CA GLU A 98 -6.34 -0.52 11.38
C GLU A 98 -6.49 0.41 10.17
N SER A 99 -7.71 0.93 9.98
CA SER A 99 -7.93 2.04 9.06
C SER A 99 -9.07 2.95 9.51
N GLN A 100 -8.99 4.25 9.19
CA GLN A 100 -10.14 5.13 9.39
C GLN A 100 -11.15 4.99 8.24
N ASN A 101 -10.70 5.14 6.99
CA ASN A 101 -11.55 5.05 5.81
C ASN A 101 -11.02 4.00 4.84
N LEU A 102 -11.76 2.90 4.72
CA LEU A 102 -11.40 1.76 3.89
C LEU A 102 -12.42 1.54 2.76
N ARG A 103 -11.93 1.57 1.52
CA ARG A 103 -12.69 1.16 0.33
C ARG A 103 -11.95 0.06 -0.42
N ILE A 104 -12.62 -1.06 -0.62
CA ILE A 104 -12.12 -2.21 -1.36
C ILE A 104 -13.15 -2.57 -2.43
N SER A 105 -12.72 -2.68 -3.70
CA SER A 105 -13.64 -3.15 -4.75
C SER A 105 -13.74 -4.67 -4.72
N GLU A 106 -12.62 -5.39 -4.79
CA GLU A 106 -12.62 -6.85 -4.81
C GLU A 106 -11.47 -7.43 -3.97
N SER A 107 -11.75 -8.52 -3.24
CA SER A 107 -10.69 -9.34 -2.66
C SER A 107 -11.08 -10.80 -2.44
N GLN A 108 -10.19 -11.75 -2.76
CA GLN A 108 -10.45 -13.16 -2.47
C GLN A 108 -10.45 -13.44 -0.97
N ASN A 109 -9.38 -13.06 -0.26
CA ASN A 109 -9.24 -13.25 1.18
C ASN A 109 -8.97 -11.92 1.88
N LEU A 110 -9.96 -11.45 2.64
CA LEU A 110 -9.91 -10.17 3.33
C LEU A 110 -10.01 -10.35 4.84
N ARG A 111 -8.99 -9.85 5.56
CA ARG A 111 -8.98 -9.75 7.02
C ARG A 111 -8.77 -8.30 7.45
N ILE A 112 -9.72 -7.79 8.22
CA ILE A 112 -9.67 -6.44 8.80
C ILE A 112 -9.81 -6.57 10.32
N SER A 113 -8.87 -6.01 11.08
CA SER A 113 -8.99 -5.98 12.54
C SER A 113 -9.84 -4.81 13.00
N LYS A 114 -9.55 -3.57 12.57
CA LYS A 114 -10.30 -2.37 12.95
C LYS A 114 -10.56 -1.46 11.75
N SER A 115 -11.80 -0.96 11.64
CA SER A 115 -12.14 0.13 10.70
C SER A 115 -13.22 1.06 11.26
N GLN A 116 -13.14 2.37 10.96
CA GLN A 116 -14.20 3.34 11.29
C GLN A 116 -15.23 3.53 10.16
N ASN A 117 -14.81 3.47 8.90
CA ASN A 117 -15.69 3.57 7.74
C ASN A 117 -15.27 2.51 6.74
N LEU A 118 -16.12 1.52 6.49
CA LEU A 118 -15.80 0.39 5.65
C LEU A 118 -16.77 0.26 4.47
N ARG A 119 -16.21 0.16 3.25
CA ARG A 119 -16.95 -0.19 2.04
C ARG A 119 -16.21 -1.28 1.28
N ILE A 120 -16.87 -2.43 1.10
CA ILE A 120 -16.37 -3.58 0.34
C ILE A 120 -17.43 -3.92 -0.70
N SER A 121 -17.08 -3.96 -1.99
CA SER A 121 -18.04 -4.35 -3.03
C SER A 121 -18.15 -5.87 -3.13
N GLU A 122 -17.00 -6.57 -3.22
CA GLU A 122 -16.96 -8.03 -3.33
C GLU A 122 -15.83 -8.64 -2.48
N SER A 123 -16.15 -9.75 -1.80
CA SER A 123 -15.12 -10.61 -1.22
C SER A 123 -15.58 -12.05 -1.09
N GLN A 124 -14.72 -13.01 -1.41
CA GLN A 124 -15.03 -14.44 -1.25
C GLN A 124 -14.93 -14.88 0.21
N ASN A 125 -13.86 -14.50 0.91
CA ASN A 125 -13.63 -14.81 2.31
C ASN A 125 -13.36 -13.54 3.11
N LEU A 126 -14.36 -13.08 3.86
CA LEU A 126 -14.30 -11.86 4.66
C LEU A 126 -14.26 -12.17 6.17
N ARG A 127 -13.29 -11.57 6.88
CA ARG A 127 -13.22 -11.56 8.35
C ARG A 127 -12.99 -10.14 8.86
N ILE A 128 -13.90 -9.65 9.70
CA ILE A 128 -13.82 -8.34 10.35
C ILE A 128 -13.95 -8.55 11.86
N SER A 129 -12.98 -8.05 12.65
CA SER A 129 -13.03 -8.16 14.11
C SER A 129 -13.84 -7.04 14.75
N GLU A 130 -13.51 -5.78 14.44
CA GLU A 130 -14.20 -4.60 14.94
C GLU A 130 -14.42 -3.61 13.79
N SER A 131 -15.67 -3.24 13.54
CA SER A 131 -16.02 -2.14 12.63
C SER A 131 -17.04 -1.26 13.30
N GLN A 132 -16.74 0.03 13.40
CA GLN A 132 -17.78 1.04 13.55
C GLN A 132 -18.29 1.29 12.11
N LEU A 133 -19.59 1.17 11.89
CA LEU A 133 -20.23 1.43 10.59
C LEU A 133 -20.93 2.78 10.62
#